data_AF-A0A660VQD5-F1
#
_entry.id   AF-A0A660VQD5-F1
#
_cell.length_a   1.000
_cell.length_b   1.000
_cell.length_c   1.000
_cell.angle_alpha   90.00
_cell.angle_beta   90.00
_cell.angle_gamma   90.00
#
_symmetry.space_group_name_H-M   'P 1'
#
loop_
_entity.id
_entity.type
_entity.pdbx_description
1 polymer ?
#
loop_
_entity_poly.entity_id
_entity_poly.type
_entity_poly.pdbx_seq_one_letter_code
_entity_poly.pdbx_strand_id
1 'polypeptide(L)'
;MRAVAFFVVIAGIGLGAAFGYYQHLLKTGKLDPNASFWDFLTGKASKRQKVAVKEQPKKGRRKRAVSHRKRRNKKPTAQGKSPARIGEKTTKLPKVKVTPKPVVNEVLVGRLEHRVKTLYAAAKFLDAQFAAKEMMDEFERFNARSDPRYTWAVRMFKRCHAFAILVSRIKRSALATENEIYRIKSLKSGGLFYGRIIREYERDGEEFVDFERDAGITWRGVPKENLEIEPATREQFRAWLKNRLAEKERFVSKKNDPAAVYVYLVTYAWRYGLDEEVPRLLEETFSQSGSEVVLDYVLADRDDVDQIKIDLLEGMGRDADAAKLRGVA
;
A
#
# COMPACT_ATOMS: atom_id res chain seq x y z
N MET A 1 -17.89 18.73 -30.41
CA MET A 1 -16.47 18.78 -29.97
C MET A 1 -16.23 18.51 -28.47
N ARG A 2 -17.25 18.23 -27.65
CA ARG A 2 -17.09 18.01 -26.18
C ARG A 2 -16.76 16.58 -25.74
N ALA A 3 -16.92 15.57 -26.61
CA ALA A 3 -16.51 14.20 -26.30
C ALA A 3 -15.00 13.97 -26.48
N VAL A 4 -14.35 14.70 -27.40
CA VAL A 4 -12.94 14.46 -27.76
C VAL A 4 -11.98 14.93 -26.66
N ALA A 5 -12.25 16.08 -26.02
CA ALA A 5 -11.39 16.60 -24.94
C ALA A 5 -11.52 15.78 -23.62
N PHE A 6 -12.68 15.18 -23.36
CA PHE A 6 -12.91 14.33 -22.18
C PHE A 6 -12.19 12.97 -22.30
N PHE A 7 -12.07 12.44 -23.52
CA PHE A 7 -11.29 11.24 -23.78
C PHE A 7 -9.77 11.50 -23.77
N VAL A 8 -9.30 12.66 -24.27
CA VAL A 8 -7.86 12.98 -24.35
C VAL A 8 -7.19 13.13 -22.96
N VAL A 9 -7.94 13.52 -21.92
CA VAL A 9 -7.38 13.76 -20.57
C VAL A 9 -7.38 12.49 -19.68
N ILE A 10 -8.41 11.63 -19.78
CA ILE A 10 -8.37 10.28 -19.16
C ILE A 10 -7.32 9.42 -19.87
N ALA A 11 -7.15 9.64 -21.18
CA ALA A 11 -6.09 9.06 -21.97
C ALA A 11 -4.71 9.53 -21.47
N GLY A 12 -4.44 10.81 -21.20
CA GLY A 12 -3.08 11.28 -20.83
C GLY A 12 -2.44 10.61 -19.60
N ILE A 13 -3.20 10.39 -18.51
CA ILE A 13 -2.67 9.82 -17.25
C ILE A 13 -2.81 8.28 -17.24
N GLY A 14 -3.87 7.74 -17.86
CA GLY A 14 -4.04 6.30 -18.07
C GLY A 14 -3.10 5.72 -19.12
N LEU A 15 -2.77 6.46 -20.18
CA LEU A 15 -1.84 6.02 -21.22
C LEU A 15 -0.41 5.97 -20.70
N GLY A 16 0.02 6.82 -19.78
CA GLY A 16 1.39 6.74 -19.24
C GLY A 16 1.64 5.38 -18.56
N ALA A 17 0.72 4.97 -17.69
CA ALA A 17 0.77 3.66 -17.04
C ALA A 17 0.47 2.50 -18.01
N ALA A 18 -0.50 2.66 -18.92
CA ALA A 18 -0.81 1.63 -19.92
C ALA A 18 0.30 1.46 -20.98
N PHE A 19 1.05 2.50 -21.29
CA PHE A 19 2.20 2.48 -22.19
C PHE A 19 3.41 1.84 -21.51
N GLY A 20 3.65 2.13 -20.23
CA GLY A 20 4.63 1.41 -19.42
C GLY A 20 4.34 -0.10 -19.37
N TYR A 21 3.07 -0.46 -19.14
CA TYR A 21 2.62 -1.85 -19.17
C TYR A 21 2.73 -2.50 -20.56
N TYR A 22 2.40 -1.77 -21.64
CA TYR A 22 2.59 -2.21 -23.02
C TYR A 22 4.06 -2.48 -23.36
N GLN A 23 4.98 -1.58 -23.00
CA GLN A 23 6.42 -1.79 -23.23
C GLN A 23 6.96 -2.99 -22.45
N HIS A 24 6.47 -3.23 -21.24
CA HIS A 24 6.81 -4.41 -20.46
C HIS A 24 6.32 -5.72 -21.13
N LEU A 25 5.12 -5.73 -21.71
CA LEU A 25 4.59 -6.90 -22.43
C LEU A 25 5.36 -7.21 -23.73
N LEU A 26 5.84 -6.19 -24.45
CA LEU A 26 6.75 -6.36 -25.59
C LEU A 26 8.10 -6.96 -25.15
N LYS A 27 8.70 -6.41 -24.08
CA LYS A 27 9.99 -6.90 -23.55
C LYS A 27 9.95 -8.33 -23.02
N THR A 28 8.80 -8.76 -22.48
CA THR A 28 8.60 -10.11 -21.92
C THR A 28 8.12 -11.13 -22.96
N GLY A 29 8.00 -10.74 -24.24
CA GLY A 29 7.55 -11.62 -25.33
C GLY A 29 6.07 -12.04 -25.23
N LYS A 30 5.31 -11.39 -24.35
CA LYS A 30 3.87 -11.65 -24.12
C LYS A 30 2.97 -10.89 -25.10
N LEU A 31 3.56 -10.03 -25.94
CA LEU A 31 2.90 -9.31 -27.02
C LEU A 31 3.76 -9.45 -28.29
N ASP A 32 3.12 -9.54 -29.47
CA ASP A 32 3.82 -9.56 -30.77
C ASP A 32 4.67 -8.28 -30.93
N PRO A 33 5.95 -8.36 -31.33
CA PRO A 33 6.80 -7.20 -31.60
C PRO A 33 6.21 -6.21 -32.60
N ASN A 34 5.32 -6.67 -33.48
CA ASN A 34 4.63 -5.84 -34.47
C ASN A 34 3.24 -5.35 -34.01
N ALA A 35 2.82 -5.67 -32.77
CA ALA A 35 1.54 -5.22 -32.24
C ALA A 35 1.60 -3.73 -31.90
N SER A 36 0.75 -2.93 -32.56
CA SER A 36 0.65 -1.51 -32.25
C SER A 36 0.05 -1.29 -30.85
N PHE A 37 0.46 -0.21 -30.19
CA PHE A 37 -0.09 0.20 -28.90
C PHE A 37 -1.63 0.34 -28.93
N TRP A 38 -2.19 0.75 -30.08
CA TRP A 38 -3.63 0.85 -30.27
C TRP A 38 -4.34 -0.50 -30.40
N ASP A 39 -3.67 -1.53 -30.93
CA ASP A 39 -4.18 -2.91 -30.94
C ASP A 39 -4.20 -3.55 -29.55
N PHE A 40 -3.25 -3.16 -28.69
CA PHE A 40 -3.21 -3.53 -27.27
C PHE A 40 -4.40 -2.93 -26.50
N LEU A 41 -4.65 -1.62 -26.65
CA LEU A 41 -5.75 -0.94 -25.96
C LEU A 41 -7.14 -1.40 -26.40
N THR A 42 -7.29 -1.81 -27.66
CA THR A 42 -8.58 -2.27 -28.23
C THR A 42 -8.81 -3.77 -28.06
N GLY A 43 -7.90 -4.49 -27.38
CA GLY A 43 -7.98 -5.93 -27.16
C GLY A 43 -7.80 -6.77 -28.44
N LYS A 44 -7.53 -6.14 -29.59
CA LYS A 44 -7.28 -6.82 -30.88
C LYS A 44 -5.96 -7.60 -30.88
N ALA A 45 -4.99 -7.18 -30.06
CA ALA A 45 -3.74 -7.91 -29.86
C ALA A 45 -3.93 -9.30 -29.23
N SER A 46 -4.96 -9.49 -28.38
CA SER A 46 -5.25 -10.79 -27.73
C SER A 46 -5.82 -11.84 -28.69
N LYS A 47 -6.41 -11.42 -29.82
CA LYS A 47 -7.06 -12.33 -30.77
C LYS A 47 -6.09 -12.95 -31.80
N ARG A 48 -4.86 -12.45 -31.92
CA ARG A 48 -3.85 -12.98 -32.86
C ARG A 48 -2.90 -14.03 -32.26
N GLN A 49 -2.87 -14.21 -30.93
CA GLN A 49 -2.16 -15.34 -30.30
C GLN A 49 -3.13 -16.48 -29.94
N LYS A 50 -3.65 -17.12 -30.98
CA LYS A 50 -4.18 -18.49 -30.91
C LYS A 50 -3.39 -19.42 -31.84
N VAL A 51 -2.09 -19.20 -32.03
CA VAL A 51 -1.26 -20.12 -32.84
C VAL A 51 0.17 -20.17 -32.31
N ALA A 52 0.65 -21.40 -32.15
CA ALA A 52 2.04 -21.83 -31.98
C ALA A 52 2.67 -21.75 -30.57
N VAL A 53 2.11 -22.48 -29.60
CA VAL A 53 2.98 -23.37 -28.79
C VAL A 53 2.98 -24.71 -29.51
N LYS A 54 3.77 -24.78 -30.59
CA LYS A 54 4.05 -26.03 -31.30
C LYS A 54 5.00 -26.81 -30.41
N GLU A 55 4.52 -27.95 -29.94
CA GLU A 55 5.34 -29.00 -29.35
C GLU A 55 6.63 -29.18 -30.17
N GLN A 56 7.78 -29.19 -29.51
CA GLN A 56 8.89 -30.00 -29.97
C GLN A 56 9.66 -30.63 -28.79
N PRO A 57 10.25 -31.82 -29.02
CA PRO A 57 10.36 -32.87 -28.03
C PRO A 57 11.79 -33.09 -27.53
N LYS A 58 11.86 -33.81 -26.41
CA LYS A 58 12.99 -34.52 -25.79
C LYS A 58 14.27 -34.69 -26.64
N LYS A 59 15.40 -34.26 -26.07
CA LYS A 59 16.69 -34.98 -25.98
C LYS A 59 17.29 -34.59 -24.62
N GLY A 60 17.75 -35.44 -23.72
CA GLY A 60 18.14 -36.84 -23.77
C GLY A 60 19.50 -36.97 -23.06
N ARG A 61 19.55 -37.81 -22.01
CA ARG A 61 20.76 -38.30 -21.27
C ARG A 61 21.45 -37.28 -20.34
N ARG A 62 21.90 -37.64 -19.12
CA ARG A 62 22.29 -38.95 -18.57
C ARG A 62 22.21 -38.91 -17.03
N LYS A 63 21.53 -39.89 -16.43
CA LYS A 63 21.65 -40.23 -15.01
C LYS A 63 23.08 -40.70 -14.73
N ARG A 64 23.67 -40.28 -13.61
CA ARG A 64 24.75 -41.02 -12.94
C ARG A 64 24.27 -41.37 -11.53
N ALA A 65 24.05 -42.67 -11.34
CA ALA A 65 23.99 -43.33 -10.05
C ALA A 65 25.40 -43.77 -9.69
N VAL A 66 25.87 -43.49 -8.47
CA VAL A 66 26.98 -44.18 -7.78
C VAL A 66 26.71 -43.97 -6.28
N SER A 67 26.02 -44.89 -5.62
CA SER A 67 26.49 -46.09 -4.90
C SER A 67 26.79 -45.83 -3.42
N HIS A 68 25.99 -46.46 -2.56
CA HIS A 68 26.28 -46.73 -1.15
C HIS A 68 27.66 -47.35 -0.95
N ARG A 69 28.38 -46.92 0.09
CA ARG A 69 29.34 -47.80 0.77
C ARG A 69 29.23 -47.69 2.30
N LYS A 70 29.10 -48.87 2.89
CA LYS A 70 28.90 -49.22 4.29
C LYS A 70 30.02 -48.74 5.23
N ARG A 71 29.59 -48.40 6.46
CA ARG A 71 30.14 -48.77 7.79
C ARG A 71 31.58 -49.28 7.85
N ARG A 72 32.35 -48.71 8.79
CA ARG A 72 33.15 -49.50 9.73
C ARG A 72 33.35 -48.79 11.07
N ASN A 73 32.75 -49.37 12.10
CA ASN A 73 33.12 -49.22 13.51
C ASN A 73 34.57 -49.63 13.72
N LYS A 74 35.31 -48.89 14.55
CA LYS A 74 36.43 -49.42 15.37
C LYS A 74 36.74 -48.48 16.55
N LYS A 75 36.22 -48.84 17.72
CA LYS A 75 36.90 -48.81 19.04
C LYS A 75 36.96 -50.29 19.48
N PRO A 76 37.92 -50.77 20.30
CA PRO A 76 38.39 -50.18 21.57
C PRO A 76 39.93 -50.25 21.73
N THR A 77 40.59 -49.67 22.74
CA THR A 77 40.81 -50.30 24.05
C THR A 77 41.41 -49.29 25.05
N ALA A 78 41.12 -49.53 26.32
CA ALA A 78 41.59 -48.81 27.49
C ALA A 78 42.98 -49.25 27.95
N GLN A 79 43.70 -48.39 28.67
CA GLN A 79 44.26 -48.66 30.02
C GLN A 79 45.15 -47.50 30.48
N GLY A 80 45.10 -47.19 31.78
CA GLY A 80 46.04 -46.28 32.44
C GLY A 80 45.43 -45.49 33.59
N LYS A 81 45.25 -46.14 34.75
CA LYS A 81 44.89 -45.50 36.04
C LYS A 81 46.14 -44.93 36.73
N SER A 82 45.98 -43.82 37.45
CA SER A 82 46.36 -43.54 38.86
C SER A 82 46.77 -42.07 39.09
N PRO A 83 46.79 -41.53 40.33
CA PRO A 83 45.63 -41.22 41.16
C PRO A 83 45.57 -39.73 41.61
N ALA A 84 44.45 -39.42 42.26
CA ALA A 84 44.03 -38.24 43.02
C ALA A 84 45.06 -37.12 43.37
N ARG A 85 44.67 -35.88 43.04
CA ARG A 85 44.79 -34.74 43.96
C ARG A 85 43.45 -34.01 44.05
N ILE A 86 42.89 -34.02 45.25
CA ILE A 86 41.71 -33.30 45.69
C ILE A 86 42.13 -31.84 45.81
N GLY A 87 41.49 -30.97 45.02
CA GLY A 87 41.64 -29.52 45.08
C GLY A 87 40.29 -28.92 44.70
N GLU A 88 39.61 -28.37 45.70
CA GLU A 88 38.32 -27.69 45.71
C GLU A 88 37.73 -27.32 44.33
N LYS A 89 36.78 -28.13 43.85
CA LYS A 89 35.73 -27.60 42.97
C LYS A 89 34.79 -26.79 43.84
N THR A 90 35.02 -25.48 43.94
CA THR A 90 33.94 -24.54 44.21
C THR A 90 32.91 -24.72 43.10
N THR A 91 31.87 -25.50 43.37
CA THR A 91 30.66 -25.60 42.58
C THR A 91 30.07 -24.20 42.56
N LYS A 92 30.42 -23.39 41.56
CA LYS A 92 29.63 -22.21 41.22
C LYS A 92 28.25 -22.75 40.88
N LEU A 93 27.33 -22.69 41.84
CA LEU A 93 25.90 -22.84 41.61
C LEU A 93 25.57 -22.05 40.35
N PRO A 94 24.88 -22.63 39.36
CA PRO A 94 24.47 -21.85 38.21
C PRO A 94 23.67 -20.66 38.75
N LYS A 95 24.15 -19.43 38.51
CA LYS A 95 23.36 -18.23 38.76
C LYS A 95 22.11 -18.39 37.91
N VAL A 96 21.03 -18.89 38.51
CA VAL A 96 19.70 -18.82 37.94
C VAL A 96 19.48 -17.34 37.73
N LYS A 97 19.57 -16.87 36.48
CA LYS A 97 19.03 -15.57 36.10
C LYS A 97 17.55 -15.69 36.39
N VAL A 98 17.13 -15.22 37.56
CA VAL A 98 15.72 -15.04 37.87
C VAL A 98 15.25 -13.99 36.89
N THR A 99 14.69 -14.43 35.77
CA THR A 99 13.96 -13.54 34.86
C THR A 99 12.85 -12.93 35.70
N PRO A 100 12.77 -11.60 35.82
CA PRO A 100 11.68 -10.96 36.53
C PRO A 100 10.36 -11.51 35.99
N LYS A 101 9.45 -11.87 36.89
CA LYS A 101 8.10 -12.26 36.48
C LYS A 101 7.52 -11.12 35.63
N PRO A 102 6.92 -11.43 34.47
CA PRO A 102 6.30 -10.40 33.66
C PRO A 102 5.21 -9.71 34.48
N VAL A 103 5.28 -8.39 34.58
CA VAL A 103 4.26 -7.57 35.24
C VAL A 103 3.86 -6.47 34.28
N VAL A 104 2.67 -6.62 33.70
CA VAL A 104 2.13 -5.64 32.74
C VAL A 104 1.43 -4.52 33.50
N ASN A 105 1.75 -3.27 33.14
CA ASN A 105 1.00 -2.11 33.60
C ASN A 105 -0.24 -1.92 32.71
N GLU A 106 -1.38 -2.46 33.14
CA GLU A 106 -2.64 -2.45 32.39
C GLU A 106 -3.14 -1.04 32.03
N VAL A 107 -2.99 -0.07 32.94
CA VAL A 107 -3.44 1.31 32.71
C VAL A 107 -2.61 1.98 31.62
N LEU A 108 -1.29 1.79 31.66
CA LEU A 108 -0.39 2.33 30.64
C LEU A 108 -0.63 1.67 29.28
N VAL A 109 -0.70 0.33 29.26
CA VAL A 109 -0.92 -0.44 28.03
C VAL A 109 -2.27 -0.08 27.40
N GLY A 110 -3.34 0.01 28.18
CA GLY A 110 -4.65 0.42 27.69
C GLY A 110 -4.66 1.82 27.07
N ARG A 111 -3.90 2.76 27.65
CA ARG A 111 -3.73 4.12 27.11
C ARG A 111 -2.99 4.12 25.77
N LEU A 112 -1.89 3.36 25.67
CA LEU A 112 -1.10 3.25 24.45
C LEU A 112 -1.89 2.56 23.34
N GLU A 113 -2.60 1.47 23.65
CA GLU A 113 -3.47 0.79 22.69
C GLU A 113 -4.56 1.72 22.15
N HIS A 114 -5.24 2.46 23.03
CA HIS A 114 -6.23 3.45 22.63
C HIS A 114 -5.62 4.52 21.72
N ARG A 115 -4.45 5.06 22.07
CA ARG A 115 -3.74 6.05 21.27
C ARG A 115 -3.40 5.53 19.87
N VAL A 116 -2.89 4.31 19.77
CA VAL A 116 -2.57 3.66 18.48
C VAL A 116 -3.84 3.54 17.62
N LYS A 117 -4.96 3.05 18.19
CA LYS A 117 -6.23 2.91 17.46
C LYS A 117 -6.78 4.24 16.98
N THR A 118 -6.74 5.27 17.81
CA THR A 118 -7.22 6.62 17.48
C THR A 118 -6.40 7.25 16.35
N LEU A 119 -5.06 7.16 16.42
CA LEU A 119 -4.18 7.66 15.37
C LEU A 119 -4.37 6.90 14.05
N TYR A 120 -4.52 5.57 14.13
CA TYR A 120 -4.77 4.73 12.97
C TYR A 120 -6.10 5.08 12.29
N ALA A 121 -7.17 5.23 13.05
CA ALA A 121 -8.49 5.60 12.53
C ALA A 121 -8.50 7.00 11.86
N ALA A 122 -7.61 7.90 12.29
CA ALA A 122 -7.42 9.22 11.69
C ALA A 122 -6.39 9.22 10.54
N ALA A 123 -5.97 8.06 10.03
CA ALA A 123 -4.93 7.89 9.01
C ALA A 123 -3.58 8.57 9.34
N LYS A 124 -3.29 8.80 10.63
CA LYS A 124 -1.99 9.28 11.12
C LYS A 124 -1.05 8.09 11.29
N PHE A 125 -0.77 7.39 10.19
CA PHE A 125 -0.08 6.10 10.24
C PHE A 125 1.33 6.19 10.81
N LEU A 126 2.10 7.24 10.48
CA LEU A 126 3.43 7.42 11.03
C LEU A 126 3.40 7.61 12.56
N ASP A 127 2.48 8.43 13.07
CA ASP A 127 2.30 8.62 14.51
C ASP A 127 1.80 7.34 15.19
N ALA A 128 0.90 6.60 14.54
CA ALA A 128 0.42 5.31 15.02
C ALA A 128 1.54 4.26 15.06
N GLN A 129 2.47 4.28 14.10
CA GLN A 129 3.68 3.45 14.10
C GLN A 129 4.54 3.77 15.33
N PHE A 130 4.83 5.04 15.59
CA PHE A 130 5.62 5.43 16.76
C PHE A 130 4.94 5.07 18.08
N ALA A 131 3.62 5.26 18.20
CA ALA A 131 2.87 4.86 19.37
C ALA A 131 2.85 3.32 19.57
N ALA A 132 2.81 2.55 18.48
CA ALA A 132 2.91 1.09 18.54
C ALA A 132 4.31 0.65 19.00
N LYS A 133 5.37 1.34 18.53
CA LYS A 133 6.73 1.11 19.02
C LYS A 133 6.86 1.42 20.52
N GLU A 134 6.29 2.52 20.98
CA GLU A 134 6.27 2.88 22.40
C GLU A 134 5.63 1.75 23.24
N MET A 135 4.50 1.21 22.78
CA MET A 135 3.84 0.05 23.40
C MET A 135 4.73 -1.21 23.40
N MET A 136 5.45 -1.48 22.31
CA MET A 136 6.42 -2.58 22.26
C MET A 136 7.53 -2.39 23.30
N ASP A 137 8.13 -1.20 23.37
CA ASP A 137 9.22 -0.88 24.30
C ASP A 137 8.76 -1.06 25.77
N GLU A 138 7.51 -0.71 26.09
CA GLU A 138 6.93 -0.95 27.42
C GLU A 138 6.79 -2.45 27.74
N PHE A 139 6.29 -3.26 26.80
CA PHE A 139 6.25 -4.72 26.99
C PHE A 139 7.65 -5.32 27.19
N GLU A 140 8.67 -4.79 26.52
CA GLU A 140 10.06 -5.21 26.73
C GLU A 140 10.57 -4.85 28.12
N ARG A 141 10.30 -3.61 28.59
CA ARG A 141 10.63 -3.16 29.95
C ARG A 141 9.96 -4.04 31.01
N PHE A 142 8.74 -4.48 30.76
CA PHE A 142 7.99 -5.39 31.64
C PHE A 142 8.37 -6.88 31.48
N ASN A 143 9.32 -7.21 30.60
CA ASN A 143 9.67 -8.60 30.25
C ASN A 143 8.44 -9.44 29.83
N ALA A 144 7.47 -8.81 29.17
CA ALA A 144 6.14 -9.34 28.88
C ALA A 144 5.86 -9.52 27.37
N ARG A 145 6.89 -9.85 26.58
CA ARG A 145 6.77 -10.13 25.13
C ARG A 145 5.81 -11.29 24.79
N SER A 146 5.51 -12.16 25.75
CA SER A 146 4.53 -13.25 25.58
C SER A 146 3.08 -12.78 25.63
N ASP A 147 2.81 -11.53 26.03
CA ASP A 147 1.45 -10.97 26.01
C ASP A 147 0.97 -10.82 24.55
N PRO A 148 -0.24 -11.29 24.19
CA PRO A 148 -0.79 -11.16 22.83
C PRO A 148 -0.79 -9.73 22.28
N ARG A 149 -0.89 -8.72 23.16
CA ARG A 149 -0.88 -7.30 22.79
C ARG A 149 0.48 -6.83 22.30
N TYR A 150 1.58 -7.49 22.71
CA TYR A 150 2.90 -7.24 22.13
C TYR A 150 2.92 -7.62 20.64
N THR A 151 2.44 -8.81 20.30
CA THR A 151 2.33 -9.27 18.90
C THR A 151 1.41 -8.35 18.09
N TRP A 152 0.29 -7.91 18.68
CA TRP A 152 -0.58 -6.91 18.06
C TRP A 152 0.16 -5.60 17.78
N ALA A 153 0.94 -5.09 18.74
CA ALA A 153 1.71 -3.85 18.58
C ALA A 153 2.79 -3.99 17.48
N VAL A 154 3.48 -5.14 17.39
CA VAL A 154 4.43 -5.44 16.32
C VAL A 154 3.74 -5.40 14.94
N ARG A 155 2.55 -6.02 14.82
CA ARG A 155 1.78 -6.00 13.57
C ARG A 155 1.34 -4.59 13.21
N MET A 156 0.86 -3.81 14.19
CA MET A 156 0.52 -2.40 14.00
C MET A 156 1.71 -1.58 13.53
N PHE A 157 2.88 -1.73 14.16
CA PHE A 157 4.09 -1.03 13.78
C PHE A 157 4.42 -1.23 12.30
N LYS A 158 4.44 -2.49 11.83
CA LYS A 158 4.76 -2.85 10.45
C LYS A 158 3.70 -2.37 9.46
N ARG A 159 2.42 -2.60 9.76
CA ARG A 159 1.29 -2.17 8.92
C ARG A 159 1.25 -0.65 8.75
N CYS A 160 1.37 0.08 9.86
CA CYS A 160 1.40 1.53 9.86
C CYS A 160 2.60 2.07 9.07
N HIS A 161 3.75 1.42 9.13
CA HIS A 161 4.92 1.79 8.33
C HIS A 161 4.62 1.76 6.83
N ALA A 162 4.12 0.63 6.33
CA ALA A 162 3.78 0.47 4.92
C ALA A 162 2.69 1.47 4.48
N PHE A 163 1.65 1.64 5.30
CA PHE A 163 0.56 2.57 5.01
C PHE A 163 1.03 4.02 4.99
N ALA A 164 1.91 4.43 5.92
CA ALA A 164 2.51 5.75 5.94
C ALA A 164 3.30 6.03 4.64
N ILE A 165 4.10 5.07 4.18
CA ILE A 165 4.85 5.18 2.93
C ILE A 165 3.88 5.33 1.74
N LEU A 166 2.86 4.48 1.65
CA LEU A 166 1.89 4.53 0.56
C LEU A 166 1.14 5.87 0.47
N VAL A 167 0.67 6.40 1.59
CA VAL A 167 -0.06 7.69 1.57
C VAL A 167 0.87 8.89 1.36
N SER A 168 2.15 8.78 1.73
CA SER A 168 3.15 9.83 1.48
C SER A 168 3.40 10.09 -0.02
N ARG A 169 3.14 9.10 -0.87
CA ARG A 169 3.24 9.24 -2.34
C ARG A 169 2.08 10.02 -2.95
N ILE A 170 1.00 10.24 -2.21
CA ILE A 170 -0.18 10.93 -2.70
C ILE A 170 -0.14 12.39 -2.26
N LYS A 171 0.04 13.30 -3.24
CA LYS A 171 -0.04 14.74 -3.01
C LYS A 171 -1.47 15.13 -2.58
N ARG A 172 -1.58 15.85 -1.46
CA ARG A 172 -2.82 16.50 -1.01
C ARG A 172 -3.18 17.66 -1.96
N SER A 173 -4.47 17.81 -2.26
CA SER A 173 -4.99 19.01 -2.93
C SER A 173 -5.09 20.15 -1.92
N ALA A 174 -4.99 21.39 -2.38
CA ALA A 174 -5.28 22.57 -1.56
C ALA A 174 -6.69 22.51 -0.94
N LEU A 175 -7.63 21.90 -1.67
CA LEU A 175 -9.00 21.63 -1.20
C LEU A 175 -9.05 20.70 0.03
N ALA A 176 -7.98 20.00 0.38
CA ALA A 176 -7.95 19.18 1.60
C ALA A 176 -7.82 20.00 2.88
N THR A 177 -7.22 21.19 2.83
CA THR A 177 -6.85 21.98 4.01
C THR A 177 -7.50 23.35 4.07
N GLU A 178 -7.95 23.88 2.94
CA GLU A 178 -8.46 25.24 2.86
C GLU A 178 -9.95 25.37 3.17
N ASN A 179 -10.32 26.55 3.64
CA ASN A 179 -11.67 26.90 4.08
C ASN A 179 -12.47 27.63 2.97
N GLU A 180 -11.80 28.24 2.00
CA GLU A 180 -12.44 28.94 0.88
C GLU A 180 -12.84 27.96 -0.21
N ILE A 181 -14.01 27.36 0.00
CA ILE A 181 -14.61 26.41 -0.92
C ILE A 181 -15.89 27.02 -1.47
N TYR A 182 -16.10 26.87 -2.76
CA TYR A 182 -17.27 27.37 -3.45
C TYR A 182 -18.02 26.20 -4.09
N ARG A 183 -19.34 26.25 -3.96
CA ARG A 183 -20.28 25.49 -4.76
C ARG A 183 -20.43 26.23 -6.08
N ILE A 184 -20.04 25.59 -7.18
CA ILE A 184 -20.06 26.19 -8.51
C ILE A 184 -20.97 25.37 -9.40
N LYS A 185 -21.93 26.04 -10.03
CA LYS A 185 -22.87 25.45 -10.98
C LYS A 185 -22.71 26.12 -12.33
N SER A 186 -22.43 25.32 -13.35
CA SER A 186 -22.39 25.77 -14.75
C SER A 186 -23.80 26.05 -15.25
N LEU A 187 -24.10 27.30 -15.63
CA LEU A 187 -25.40 27.67 -16.20
C LEU A 187 -25.60 27.05 -17.60
N LYS A 188 -24.50 26.82 -18.33
CA LYS A 188 -24.52 26.19 -19.66
C LYS A 188 -24.85 24.69 -19.64
N SER A 189 -24.43 23.97 -18.60
CA SER A 189 -24.55 22.50 -18.54
C SER A 189 -25.37 21.98 -17.36
N GLY A 190 -25.79 22.85 -16.45
CA GLY A 190 -26.41 22.49 -15.17
C GLY A 190 -25.48 21.72 -14.22
N GLY A 191 -24.20 21.58 -14.57
CA GLY A 191 -23.25 20.73 -13.84
C GLY A 191 -22.83 21.37 -12.52
N LEU A 192 -23.00 20.65 -11.42
CA LEU A 192 -22.58 21.05 -10.09
C LEU A 192 -21.21 20.46 -9.73
N PHE A 193 -20.33 21.28 -9.18
CA PHE A 193 -19.09 20.83 -8.57
C PHE A 193 -18.67 21.77 -7.44
N TYR A 194 -17.71 21.31 -6.64
CA TYR A 194 -17.08 22.12 -5.62
C TYR A 194 -15.64 22.43 -6.03
N GLY A 195 -15.16 23.60 -5.66
CA GLY A 195 -13.82 24.02 -5.99
C GLY A 195 -13.39 25.27 -5.26
N ARG A 196 -12.17 25.69 -5.53
CA ARG A 196 -11.60 26.94 -5.03
C ARG A 196 -11.40 27.89 -6.19
N ILE A 197 -11.74 29.16 -5.98
CA ILE A 197 -11.37 30.23 -6.89
C ILE A 197 -9.89 30.57 -6.66
N ILE A 198 -9.09 30.47 -7.71
CA ILE A 198 -7.66 30.78 -7.70
C ILE A 198 -7.47 32.26 -8.00
N ARG A 199 -8.21 32.78 -8.99
CA ARG A 199 -8.08 34.15 -9.46
C ARG A 199 -9.37 34.60 -10.14
N GLU A 200 -9.77 35.83 -9.89
CA GLU A 200 -10.74 36.57 -10.70
C GLU A 200 -10.00 37.69 -11.46
N TYR A 201 -10.42 37.96 -12.69
CA TYR A 201 -9.84 39.02 -13.52
C TYR A 201 -10.79 39.48 -14.62
N GLU A 202 -10.61 40.71 -15.06
CA GLU A 202 -11.33 41.28 -16.19
C GLU A 202 -10.47 41.23 -17.45
N ARG A 203 -11.09 40.91 -18.59
CA ARG A 203 -10.48 41.01 -19.92
C ARG A 203 -11.53 41.48 -20.90
N ASP A 204 -11.22 42.54 -21.64
CA ASP A 204 -12.10 43.07 -22.69
C ASP A 204 -13.51 43.44 -22.19
N GLY A 205 -13.65 43.89 -20.94
CA GLY A 205 -14.92 44.25 -20.29
C GLY A 205 -15.72 43.07 -19.72
N GLU A 206 -15.19 41.84 -19.79
CA GLU A 206 -15.82 40.63 -19.25
C GLU A 206 -15.05 40.08 -18.04
N GLU A 207 -15.78 39.63 -17.01
CA GLU A 207 -15.19 38.99 -15.82
C GLU A 207 -14.95 37.49 -16.04
N PHE A 208 -13.74 37.04 -15.73
CA PHE A 208 -13.30 35.65 -15.80
C PHE A 208 -12.83 35.14 -14.45
N VAL A 209 -12.97 33.83 -14.27
CA VAL A 209 -12.50 33.12 -13.08
C VAL A 209 -11.66 31.90 -13.46
N ASP A 210 -10.56 31.73 -12.74
CA ASP A 210 -9.76 30.51 -12.70
C ASP A 210 -10.10 29.76 -11.40
N PHE A 211 -10.38 28.46 -11.47
CA PHE A 211 -10.71 27.66 -10.29
C PHE A 211 -10.10 26.26 -10.33
N GLU A 212 -9.77 25.71 -9.15
CA GLU A 212 -9.40 24.31 -8.94
C GLU A 212 -10.63 23.52 -8.52
N ARG A 213 -10.95 22.44 -9.25
CA ARG A 213 -12.07 21.55 -8.94
C ARG A 213 -11.70 20.43 -7.97
N ASP A 214 -12.71 19.83 -7.36
CA ASP A 214 -12.72 18.55 -6.62
C ASP A 214 -12.15 17.31 -7.36
N ALA A 215 -11.62 17.49 -8.57
CA ALA A 215 -10.89 16.50 -9.36
C ALA A 215 -9.39 16.85 -9.57
N GLY A 216 -8.91 17.94 -8.97
CA GLY A 216 -7.53 18.43 -9.13
C GLY A 216 -7.29 19.03 -10.51
N ILE A 217 -8.37 19.43 -11.19
CA ILE A 217 -8.33 20.05 -12.51
C ILE A 217 -8.50 21.56 -12.30
N THR A 218 -7.51 22.33 -12.75
CA THR A 218 -7.62 23.77 -12.83
C THR A 218 -8.30 24.16 -14.15
N TRP A 219 -9.42 24.86 -14.06
CA TRP A 219 -10.04 25.52 -15.22
C TRP A 219 -9.64 26.98 -15.20
N ARG A 220 -9.31 27.50 -16.38
CA ARG A 220 -8.84 28.88 -16.53
C ARG A 220 -9.68 29.61 -17.56
N GLY A 221 -9.89 30.91 -17.33
CA GLY A 221 -10.60 31.80 -18.24
C GLY A 221 -12.05 31.38 -18.46
N VAL A 222 -12.73 30.96 -17.38
CA VAL A 222 -14.16 30.69 -17.46
C VAL A 222 -14.91 32.00 -17.21
N PRO A 223 -15.78 32.46 -18.13
CA PRO A 223 -16.52 33.69 -17.90
C PRO A 223 -17.45 33.52 -16.69
N LYS A 224 -17.40 34.46 -15.75
CA LYS A 224 -18.08 34.36 -14.45
C LYS A 224 -19.60 34.38 -14.62
N GLU A 225 -20.11 35.13 -15.59
CA GLU A 225 -21.52 35.15 -16.02
C GLU A 225 -22.10 33.76 -16.39
N ASN A 226 -21.25 32.78 -16.73
CA ASN A 226 -21.69 31.42 -17.05
C ASN A 226 -21.78 30.51 -15.81
N LEU A 227 -21.53 31.05 -14.63
CA LEU A 227 -21.42 30.31 -13.38
C LEU A 227 -22.32 30.93 -12.30
N GLU A 228 -22.99 30.06 -11.56
CA GLU A 228 -23.59 30.39 -10.25
C GLU A 228 -22.57 29.93 -9.19
N ILE A 229 -22.02 30.87 -8.42
CA ILE A 229 -20.94 30.65 -7.46
C ILE A 229 -21.45 31.04 -6.08
N GLU A 230 -21.45 30.08 -5.16
CA GLU A 230 -21.87 30.28 -3.77
C GLU A 230 -20.79 29.77 -2.82
N PRO A 231 -20.51 30.46 -1.71
CA PRO A 231 -19.67 29.92 -0.65
C PRO A 231 -20.24 28.59 -0.13
N ALA A 232 -19.36 27.62 0.10
CA ALA A 232 -19.70 26.32 0.65
C ALA A 232 -19.03 26.11 2.00
N THR A 233 -19.77 25.50 2.92
CA THR A 233 -19.19 25.04 4.18
C THR A 233 -18.29 23.82 3.96
N ARG A 234 -17.36 23.60 4.90
CA ARG A 234 -16.48 22.43 4.89
C ARG A 234 -17.28 21.13 4.97
N GLU A 235 -18.37 21.14 5.73
CA GLU A 235 -19.28 20.02 5.92
C GLU A 235 -20.00 19.66 4.61
N GLN A 236 -20.52 20.64 3.88
CA GLN A 236 -21.14 20.43 2.57
C GLN A 236 -20.14 19.83 1.57
N PHE A 237 -18.92 20.36 1.54
CA PHE A 237 -17.87 19.83 0.69
C PHE A 237 -17.49 18.39 1.07
N ARG A 238 -17.33 18.11 2.37
CA ARG A 238 -17.02 16.76 2.86
C ARG A 238 -18.13 15.77 2.50
N ALA A 239 -19.40 16.15 2.66
CA ALA A 239 -20.54 15.32 2.26
C ALA A 239 -20.54 15.04 0.75
N TRP A 240 -20.24 16.04 -0.07
CA TRP A 240 -20.08 15.87 -1.51
C TRP A 240 -18.97 14.88 -1.87
N LEU A 241 -17.78 15.03 -1.25
CA LEU A 241 -16.65 14.12 -1.46
C LEU A 241 -16.99 12.69 -1.04
N LYS A 242 -17.70 12.48 0.08
CA LYS A 242 -18.14 11.15 0.52
C LYS A 242 -19.11 10.51 -0.48
N ASN A 243 -20.07 11.28 -0.99
CA ASN A 243 -20.99 10.79 -2.02
C ASN A 243 -20.23 10.37 -3.30
N ARG A 244 -19.26 11.19 -3.72
CA ARG A 244 -18.38 10.87 -4.86
C ARG A 244 -17.50 9.64 -4.61
N LEU A 245 -16.99 9.46 -3.39
CA LEU A 245 -16.25 8.26 -3.01
C LEU A 245 -17.14 7.02 -3.13
N ALA A 246 -18.37 7.07 -2.59
CA ALA A 246 -19.33 5.97 -2.69
C ALA A 246 -19.71 5.63 -4.15
N GLU A 247 -19.85 6.63 -5.02
CA GLU A 247 -20.04 6.41 -6.47
C GLU A 247 -18.85 5.65 -7.09
N LYS A 248 -17.62 6.03 -6.73
CA LYS A 248 -16.40 5.37 -7.21
C LYS A 248 -16.29 3.94 -6.67
N GLU A 249 -16.62 3.72 -5.41
CA GLU A 249 -16.62 2.39 -4.79
C GLU A 249 -17.53 1.42 -5.54
N ARG A 250 -18.76 1.85 -5.88
CA ARG A 250 -19.69 1.03 -6.69
C ARG A 250 -19.16 0.65 -8.06
N PHE A 251 -18.27 1.46 -8.63
CA PHE A 251 -17.62 1.16 -9.90
C PHE A 251 -16.44 0.19 -9.73
N VAL A 252 -15.64 0.37 -8.68
CA VAL A 252 -14.45 -0.45 -8.40
C VAL A 252 -14.81 -1.84 -7.88
N SER A 253 -15.83 -1.96 -7.03
CA SER A 253 -16.25 -3.23 -6.42
C SER A 253 -16.59 -4.32 -7.44
N LYS A 254 -16.96 -3.93 -8.67
CA LYS A 254 -17.23 -4.86 -9.78
C LYS A 254 -15.98 -5.56 -10.32
N LYS A 255 -14.78 -5.04 -10.04
CA LYS A 255 -13.52 -5.51 -10.64
C LYS A 255 -12.66 -6.37 -9.72
N ASN A 256 -12.92 -6.35 -8.41
CA ASN A 256 -12.12 -7.02 -7.38
C ASN A 256 -10.60 -6.85 -7.60
N ASP A 257 -10.18 -5.63 -7.94
CA ASP A 257 -8.81 -5.30 -8.30
C ASP A 257 -8.20 -4.40 -7.20
N PRO A 258 -7.26 -4.92 -6.38
CA PRO A 258 -6.56 -4.15 -5.36
C PRO A 258 -5.93 -2.86 -5.88
N ALA A 259 -5.36 -2.89 -7.09
CA ALA A 259 -4.76 -1.70 -7.68
C ALA A 259 -5.82 -0.63 -7.97
N ALA A 260 -7.01 -1.04 -8.41
CA ALA A 260 -8.13 -0.13 -8.62
C ALA A 260 -8.62 0.49 -7.30
N VAL A 261 -8.69 -0.28 -6.20
CA VAL A 261 -9.05 0.26 -4.88
C VAL A 261 -8.03 1.33 -4.45
N TYR A 262 -6.74 1.05 -4.56
CA TYR A 262 -5.70 2.02 -4.19
C TYR A 262 -5.72 3.28 -5.08
N VAL A 263 -5.69 3.09 -6.41
CA VAL A 263 -5.58 4.20 -7.37
C VAL A 263 -6.83 5.08 -7.40
N TYR A 264 -8.03 4.50 -7.29
CA TYR A 264 -9.27 5.27 -7.42
C TYR A 264 -9.87 5.70 -6.09
N LEU A 265 -9.71 4.93 -5.03
CA LEU A 265 -10.40 5.17 -3.75
C LEU A 265 -9.44 5.74 -2.70
N VAL A 266 -8.35 5.03 -2.38
CA VAL A 266 -7.35 5.50 -1.39
C VAL A 266 -6.77 6.84 -1.82
N THR A 267 -6.34 6.95 -3.08
CA THR A 267 -5.76 8.18 -3.63
C THR A 267 -6.74 9.34 -3.58
N TYR A 268 -8.03 9.09 -3.85
CA TYR A 268 -9.06 10.11 -3.79
C TYR A 268 -9.32 10.57 -2.35
N ALA A 269 -9.56 9.62 -1.44
CA ALA A 269 -9.84 9.91 -0.04
C ALA A 269 -8.70 10.70 0.61
N TRP A 270 -7.45 10.25 0.43
CA TRP A 270 -6.29 10.96 0.95
C TRP A 270 -6.11 12.33 0.29
N ARG A 271 -6.18 12.42 -1.05
CA ARG A 271 -5.95 13.69 -1.76
C ARG A 271 -6.87 14.81 -1.28
N TYR A 272 -8.11 14.51 -0.92
CA TYR A 272 -9.11 15.52 -0.54
C TYR A 272 -9.42 15.62 0.96
N GLY A 273 -8.72 14.88 1.82
CA GLY A 273 -8.91 15.03 3.27
C GLY A 273 -10.05 14.21 3.86
N LEU A 274 -10.41 13.09 3.24
CA LEU A 274 -11.30 12.07 3.83
C LEU A 274 -10.50 11.03 4.61
N ASP A 275 -9.70 11.50 5.56
CA ASP A 275 -8.70 10.71 6.26
C ASP A 275 -9.30 9.51 7.00
N GLU A 276 -10.53 9.65 7.51
CA GLU A 276 -11.25 8.58 8.21
C GLU A 276 -11.58 7.36 7.33
N GLU A 277 -11.67 7.53 6.01
CA GLU A 277 -12.00 6.45 5.07
C GLU A 277 -10.75 5.67 4.64
N VAL A 278 -9.57 6.31 4.72
CA VAL A 278 -8.31 5.79 4.21
C VAL A 278 -7.88 4.47 4.86
N PRO A 279 -7.97 4.27 6.20
CA PRO A 279 -7.58 3.02 6.83
C PRO A 279 -8.40 1.84 6.31
N ARG A 280 -9.73 1.99 6.23
CA ARG A 280 -10.63 0.94 5.71
C ARG A 280 -10.28 0.59 4.27
N LEU A 281 -10.07 1.58 3.42
CA LEU A 281 -9.76 1.36 2.00
C LEU A 281 -8.40 0.69 1.78
N LEU A 282 -7.39 1.02 2.61
CA LEU A 282 -6.10 0.35 2.58
C LEU A 282 -6.20 -1.09 3.09
N GLU A 283 -6.95 -1.34 4.17
CA GLU A 283 -7.20 -2.69 4.66
C GLU A 283 -7.92 -3.55 3.61
N GLU A 284 -8.92 -2.98 2.93
CA GLU A 284 -9.62 -3.63 1.82
C GLU A 284 -8.65 -3.95 0.66
N THR A 285 -7.82 -2.97 0.26
CA THR A 285 -6.80 -3.14 -0.79
C THR A 285 -5.92 -4.36 -0.50
N PHE A 286 -5.44 -4.49 0.74
CA PHE A 286 -4.43 -5.51 1.11
C PHE A 286 -4.99 -6.77 1.76
N SER A 287 -6.31 -6.91 1.80
CA SER A 287 -7.00 -8.05 2.40
C SER A 287 -6.78 -9.37 1.65
N GLN A 288 -6.51 -9.32 0.35
CA GLN A 288 -6.44 -10.49 -0.53
C GLN A 288 -5.00 -10.90 -0.88
N SER A 289 -4.75 -12.19 -1.09
CA SER A 289 -3.45 -12.68 -1.57
C SER A 289 -3.05 -12.07 -2.92
N GLY A 290 -1.79 -11.66 -3.06
CA GLY A 290 -1.27 -11.02 -4.28
C GLY A 290 -1.48 -9.50 -4.34
N SER A 291 -2.23 -8.90 -3.41
CA SER A 291 -2.44 -7.44 -3.36
C SER A 291 -1.16 -6.63 -3.11
N GLU A 292 -0.12 -7.25 -2.54
CA GLU A 292 1.19 -6.64 -2.32
C GLU A 292 1.87 -6.17 -3.63
N VAL A 293 1.42 -6.66 -4.80
CA VAL A 293 1.86 -6.16 -6.11
C VAL A 293 1.55 -4.67 -6.31
N VAL A 294 0.60 -4.11 -5.56
CA VAL A 294 0.34 -2.66 -5.58
C VAL A 294 1.59 -1.87 -5.19
N LEU A 295 2.42 -2.40 -4.27
CA LEU A 295 3.64 -1.73 -3.85
C LEU A 295 4.67 -1.67 -4.98
N ASP A 296 4.72 -2.67 -5.87
CA ASP A 296 5.62 -2.65 -7.03
C ASP A 296 5.31 -1.49 -7.97
N TYR A 297 4.03 -1.14 -8.12
CA TYR A 297 3.63 -0.03 -8.98
C TYR A 297 3.84 1.33 -8.31
N VAL A 298 3.55 1.42 -7.02
CA VAL A 298 3.56 2.69 -6.27
C VAL A 298 4.98 3.10 -5.83
N LEU A 299 5.83 2.11 -5.55
CA LEU A 299 7.16 2.28 -4.98
C LEU A 299 8.27 1.75 -5.91
N ALA A 300 8.02 1.73 -7.22
CA ALA A 300 8.94 1.21 -8.24
C ALA A 300 10.36 1.83 -8.21
N ASP A 301 10.50 3.01 -7.60
CA ASP A 301 11.73 3.76 -7.43
C ASP A 301 12.50 3.42 -6.14
N ARG A 302 12.02 2.47 -5.33
CA ARG A 302 12.65 2.08 -4.05
C ARG A 302 13.34 0.72 -4.14
N ASP A 303 14.47 0.60 -3.48
CA ASP A 303 15.24 -0.66 -3.40
C ASP A 303 14.74 -1.57 -2.25
N ASP A 304 14.00 -1.03 -1.28
CA ASP A 304 13.51 -1.75 -0.10
C ASP A 304 12.06 -2.26 -0.23
N VAL A 305 11.49 -2.26 -1.44
CA VAL A 305 10.08 -2.61 -1.69
C VAL A 305 9.72 -3.99 -1.16
N ASP A 306 10.58 -4.99 -1.37
CA ASP A 306 10.28 -6.36 -0.92
C ASP A 306 10.24 -6.46 0.60
N GLN A 307 11.08 -5.70 1.32
CA GLN A 307 11.02 -5.62 2.77
C GLN A 307 9.72 -4.93 3.22
N ILE A 308 9.30 -3.85 2.54
CA ILE A 308 8.03 -3.17 2.84
C ILE A 308 6.84 -4.11 2.58
N LYS A 309 6.86 -4.93 1.53
CA LYS A 309 5.82 -5.95 1.28
C LYS A 309 5.78 -6.97 2.41
N ILE A 310 6.94 -7.48 2.85
CA ILE A 310 7.02 -8.42 3.97
C ILE A 310 6.40 -7.79 5.23
N ASP A 311 6.80 -6.57 5.56
CA ASP A 311 6.29 -5.87 6.74
C ASP A 311 4.77 -5.63 6.64
N LEU A 312 4.29 -5.22 5.47
CA LEU A 312 2.86 -5.09 5.22
C LEU A 312 2.13 -6.41 5.46
N LEU A 313 2.59 -7.50 4.85
CA LEU A 313 1.94 -8.81 4.95
C LEU A 313 1.92 -9.31 6.40
N GLU A 314 3.03 -9.22 7.13
CA GLU A 314 3.08 -9.58 8.55
C GLU A 314 2.19 -8.66 9.40
N GLY A 315 2.18 -7.37 9.10
CA GLY A 315 1.31 -6.38 9.75
C GLY A 315 -0.18 -6.66 9.54
N MET A 316 -0.54 -7.21 8.38
CA MET A 316 -1.89 -7.67 8.05
C MET A 316 -2.19 -9.08 8.61
N GLY A 317 -1.23 -9.74 9.27
CA GLY A 317 -1.37 -11.11 9.77
C GLY A 317 -1.32 -12.19 8.67
N ARG A 318 -0.82 -11.85 7.48
CA ARG A 318 -0.63 -12.75 6.33
C ARG A 318 0.77 -13.36 6.34
N ASP A 319 1.15 -13.95 7.47
CA ASP A 319 2.50 -14.46 7.74
C ASP A 319 2.94 -15.54 6.72
N ALA A 320 2.00 -16.35 6.22
CA ALA A 320 2.27 -17.35 5.20
C ALA A 320 2.65 -16.74 3.84
N ASP A 321 2.04 -15.62 3.45
CA ASP A 321 2.37 -14.92 2.22
C ASP A 321 3.72 -14.18 2.36
N ALA A 322 3.97 -13.58 3.53
CA ALA A 322 5.28 -13.00 3.84
C ALA A 322 6.42 -14.03 3.77
N ALA A 323 6.19 -15.25 4.28
CA ALA A 323 7.16 -16.34 4.23
C ALA A 323 7.44 -16.81 2.79
N LYS A 324 6.43 -16.85 1.91
CA LYS A 324 6.63 -17.16 0.49
C LYS A 324 7.52 -16.12 -0.18
N LEU A 325 7.30 -14.83 0.09
CA LEU A 325 8.10 -13.75 -0.49
C LEU A 325 9.58 -13.87 -0.07
N ARG A 326 9.85 -14.15 1.21
CA ARG A 326 11.20 -14.38 1.74
C ARG A 326 11.91 -15.59 1.11
N GLY A 327 11.17 -16.58 0.64
CA GLY A 327 11.74 -17.75 -0.03
C GLY A 327 12.10 -17.52 -1.50
N VAL A 328 11.67 -16.40 -2.07
CA VAL A 328 11.88 -16.03 -3.49
C VAL A 328 12.90 -14.89 -3.64
N ALA A 329 12.98 -13.99 -2.65
CA ALA A 329 13.96 -12.90 -2.56
C ALA A 329 15.37 -13.42 -2.22
#